data_AF-A0A4S8MWH8-F1
#
_entry.id   AF-A0A4S8MWH8-F1
#
_cell.length_a   1.000
_cell.length_b   1.000
_cell.length_c   1.000
_cell.angle_alpha   90.00
_cell.angle_beta   90.00
_cell.angle_gamma   90.00
#
_symmetry.space_group_name_H-M   'P 1'
#
loop_
_entity.id
_entity.type
_entity.pdbx_description
1 polymer ?
#
loop_
_entity_poly.entity_id
_entity_poly.type
_entity_poly.pdbx_seq_one_letter_code
_entity_poly.pdbx_strand_id
1 'polypeptide(L)'
;MFIAIIGTKCSGKSTVEDYLVSSKGFISIHSFRRSLNDHANHLTFSSPEEVLEHITRHWRMNFVTCDLQTLDLVEMFIKRPFFMLMSIDAPLYDRFQRYQKLSNDLDIEDFVRQDDARKFGVAEFEGRVTRNFSLNALDQHVNIRMVNDFAKLSGLHAHVESIDLLNPSHLRPDWDTYFMTLASLASQRSNCMKRRVGAILVRDKRIVATGYNGTPRHLRNCNEGGCPKCNGVVDFKSDLLECVCLHAEENALLEAGRERVGEGAVLYCNTCPCLKCTVKIIQTGVKSVVYNLTYKVDAASARLFKEAGVELRRFDPNVTSQRPSRLESHLDLDGSMFDATPKEWN
;
A
#
# COMPACT_ATOMS: atom_id res chain seq x y z
N MET A 1 -11.00 1.95 16.01
CA MET A 1 -9.70 1.67 15.34
C MET A 1 -8.57 1.93 16.32
N PHE A 2 -7.44 1.24 16.23
CA PHE A 2 -6.25 1.56 17.02
C PHE A 2 -5.06 1.84 16.09
N ILE A 3 -4.54 3.06 16.11
CA ILE A 3 -3.42 3.49 15.25
C ILE A 3 -2.16 3.64 16.10
N ALA A 4 -1.11 2.91 15.75
CA ALA A 4 0.23 3.14 16.27
C ALA A 4 1.04 3.94 15.26
N ILE A 5 1.61 5.06 15.69
CA ILE A 5 2.43 5.94 14.86
C ILE A 5 3.90 5.74 15.23
N ILE A 6 4.65 5.14 14.32
CA ILE A 6 6.11 5.03 14.43
C ILE A 6 6.77 6.04 13.51
N GLY A 7 8.02 6.38 13.83
CA GLY A 7 8.74 7.34 13.04
C GLY A 7 10.02 7.81 13.67
N THR A 8 10.82 8.46 12.84
CA THR A 8 12.10 9.03 13.21
C THR A 8 11.95 10.26 14.10
N LYS A 9 13.05 10.74 14.67
CA LYS A 9 13.04 11.93 15.53
C LYS A 9 12.65 13.15 14.69
N CYS A 10 11.75 14.00 15.21
CA CYS A 10 11.28 15.21 14.51
C CYS A 10 10.61 14.99 13.14
N SER A 11 10.05 13.80 12.89
CA SER A 11 9.26 13.53 11.67
C SER A 11 7.84 14.10 11.71
N GLY A 12 7.36 14.58 12.86
CA GLY A 12 5.99 15.07 13.04
C GLY A 12 4.99 14.00 13.52
N LYS A 13 5.46 12.85 14.01
CA LYS A 13 4.57 11.80 14.54
C LYS A 13 3.66 12.27 15.68
N SER A 14 4.20 13.00 16.66
CA SER A 14 3.43 13.56 17.77
C SER A 14 2.42 14.60 17.28
N THR A 15 2.82 15.42 16.30
CA THR A 15 1.92 16.37 15.65
C THR A 15 0.73 15.69 14.97
N VAL A 16 0.94 14.53 14.33
CA VAL A 16 -0.16 13.75 13.74
C VAL A 16 -1.02 13.08 14.82
N GLU A 17 -0.43 12.60 15.91
CA GLU A 17 -1.18 12.13 17.09
C GLU A 17 -2.09 13.24 17.63
N ASP A 18 -1.55 14.45 17.84
CA ASP A 18 -2.30 15.61 18.34
C ASP A 18 -3.42 16.02 17.39
N TYR A 19 -3.18 15.96 16.07
CA TYR A 19 -4.23 16.18 15.07
C TYR A 19 -5.36 15.16 15.20
N LEU A 20 -5.04 13.88 15.36
CA LEU A 20 -6.05 12.82 15.52
C LEU A 20 -6.85 13.00 16.82
N VAL A 21 -6.20 13.38 17.92
CA VAL A 21 -6.89 13.61 19.20
C VAL A 21 -7.80 14.84 19.11
N SER A 22 -7.26 15.97 18.66
CA SER A 22 -7.96 17.26 18.64
C SER A 22 -9.05 17.36 17.57
N SER A 23 -8.78 16.85 16.36
CA SER A 23 -9.63 17.07 15.18
C SER A 23 -10.45 15.84 14.82
N LYS A 24 -10.03 14.63 15.22
CA LYS A 24 -10.73 13.37 14.91
C LYS A 24 -11.29 12.65 16.14
N GLY A 25 -11.11 13.19 17.34
CA GLY A 25 -11.66 12.64 18.58
C GLY A 25 -11.05 11.30 18.98
N PHE A 26 -9.80 11.04 18.59
CA PHE A 26 -9.07 9.86 19.06
C PHE A 26 -8.69 10.02 20.54
N ILE A 27 -8.61 8.89 21.23
CA ILE A 27 -8.09 8.80 22.58
C ILE A 27 -6.62 8.41 22.48
N SER A 28 -5.73 9.27 22.99
CA SER A 28 -4.31 8.95 23.03
C SER A 28 -4.03 7.96 24.17
N ILE A 29 -3.21 6.96 23.88
CA ILE A 29 -2.75 5.95 24.82
C ILE A 29 -1.26 6.17 25.03
N HIS A 30 -0.89 6.41 26.29
CA HIS A 30 0.49 6.47 26.71
C HIS A 30 0.85 5.30 27.62
N SER A 31 1.96 4.66 27.33
CA SER A 31 2.57 3.63 28.15
C SER A 31 3.80 4.23 28.83
N PHE A 32 3.98 4.01 30.13
CA PHE A 32 5.21 4.37 30.86
C PHE A 32 5.53 5.87 31.02
N ARG A 33 4.57 6.79 30.92
CA ARG A 33 4.73 8.18 31.39
C ARG A 33 3.66 8.54 32.41
N ARG A 34 4.09 8.91 33.63
CA ARG A 34 3.24 9.67 34.57
C ARG A 34 2.90 11.01 33.89
N SER A 35 1.70 11.15 33.34
CA SER A 35 1.18 12.50 33.06
C SER A 35 0.74 13.12 34.39
N LEU A 36 1.18 14.35 34.62
CA LEU A 36 0.71 15.22 35.71
C LEU A 36 -0.57 15.98 35.33
N ASN A 37 -1.10 15.78 34.11
CA ASN A 37 -2.30 16.44 33.64
C ASN A 37 -3.30 15.40 33.11
N ASP A 38 -4.40 15.26 33.86
CA ASP A 38 -5.62 14.56 33.48
C ASP A 38 -6.33 15.41 32.42
N HIS A 39 -6.15 15.07 31.15
CA HIS A 39 -6.95 15.61 30.06
C HIS A 39 -7.86 14.48 29.58
N ALA A 40 -9.14 14.80 29.32
CA ALA A 40 -10.22 13.82 29.13
C ALA A 40 -9.98 12.78 28.00
N ASN A 41 -8.99 12.99 27.14
CA ASN A 41 -8.69 12.14 25.97
C ASN A 41 -7.34 11.41 26.04
N HIS A 42 -6.70 11.32 27.22
CA HIS A 42 -5.47 10.55 27.40
C HIS A 42 -5.68 9.42 28.41
N LEU A 43 -5.27 8.20 28.04
CA LEU A 43 -5.26 7.05 28.93
C LEU A 43 -3.83 6.60 29.17
N THR A 44 -3.51 6.29 30.43
CA THR A 44 -2.21 5.76 30.84
C THR A 44 -2.34 4.35 31.36
N PHE A 45 -1.41 3.49 30.99
CA PHE A 45 -1.38 2.08 31.41
C PHE A 45 0.01 1.72 31.93
N SER A 46 0.04 0.72 32.81
CA SER A 46 1.27 0.27 33.46
C SER A 46 2.00 -0.80 32.64
N SER A 47 1.28 -1.49 31.76
CA SER A 47 1.87 -2.49 30.86
C SER A 47 1.20 -2.54 29.48
N PRO A 48 1.89 -3.06 28.45
CA PRO A 48 1.31 -3.27 27.12
C PRO A 48 0.14 -4.26 27.10
N GLU A 49 0.10 -5.22 28.03
CA GLU A 49 -1.00 -6.17 28.19
C GLU A 49 -2.28 -5.47 28.64
N GLU A 50 -2.19 -4.54 29.59
CA GLU A 50 -3.33 -3.72 30.02
C GLU A 50 -3.88 -2.89 28.87
N VAL A 51 -2.98 -2.29 28.06
CA VAL A 51 -3.37 -1.57 26.83
C VAL A 51 -4.14 -2.51 25.91
N LEU A 52 -3.58 -3.68 25.60
CA LEU A 52 -4.19 -4.67 24.70
C LEU A 52 -5.56 -5.13 25.18
N GLU A 53 -5.70 -5.41 26.47
CA GLU A 53 -6.97 -5.80 27.08
C GLU A 53 -8.00 -4.66 26.96
N HIS A 54 -7.61 -3.44 27.31
CA HIS A 54 -8.49 -2.28 27.27
C HIS A 54 -8.99 -1.98 25.86
N ILE A 55 -8.09 -1.86 24.88
CA ILE A 55 -8.49 -1.55 23.49
C ILE A 55 -9.32 -2.67 22.87
N THR A 56 -9.09 -3.93 23.27
CA THR A 56 -9.85 -5.07 22.73
C THR A 56 -11.28 -5.04 23.25
N ARG A 57 -11.50 -4.69 24.52
CA ARG A 57 -12.85 -4.49 25.08
C ARG A 57 -13.56 -3.29 24.45
N HIS A 58 -12.81 -2.26 24.08
CA HIS A 58 -13.33 -1.00 23.53
C HIS A 58 -13.05 -0.83 22.02
N TRP A 59 -12.99 -1.93 21.25
CA TRP A 59 -12.53 -1.92 19.84
C TRP A 59 -13.31 -0.99 18.90
N ARG A 60 -14.53 -0.58 19.29
CA ARG A 60 -15.37 0.38 18.55
C ARG A 60 -14.94 1.84 18.73
N MET A 61 -14.09 2.14 19.70
CA MET A 61 -13.52 3.46 19.93
C MET A 61 -12.25 3.66 19.09
N ASN A 62 -11.83 4.91 18.95
CA ASN A 62 -10.63 5.28 18.20
C ASN A 62 -9.50 5.63 19.16
N PHE A 63 -8.40 4.88 19.07
CA PHE A 63 -7.22 5.03 19.91
C PHE A 63 -6.00 5.34 19.05
N VAL A 64 -5.06 6.12 19.58
CA VAL A 64 -3.77 6.44 18.94
C VAL A 64 -2.62 6.31 19.95
N THR A 65 -1.43 5.93 19.50
CA THR A 65 -0.23 5.95 20.35
C THR A 65 1.05 6.15 19.53
N CYS A 66 2.05 6.81 20.11
CA CYS A 66 3.43 6.89 19.57
C CYS A 66 4.43 5.96 20.30
N ASP A 67 3.94 5.11 21.23
CA ASP A 67 4.80 4.39 22.17
C ASP A 67 5.21 2.99 21.71
N LEU A 68 4.54 2.43 20.69
CA LEU A 68 4.86 1.11 20.13
C LEU A 68 6.06 1.17 19.18
N GLN A 69 7.26 1.33 19.72
CA GLN A 69 8.48 1.58 18.95
C GLN A 69 9.33 0.33 18.67
N THR A 70 8.86 -0.86 19.07
CA THR A 70 9.62 -2.11 19.03
C THR A 70 8.82 -3.21 18.35
N LEU A 71 9.51 -4.20 17.76
CA LEU A 71 8.84 -5.32 17.08
C LEU A 71 7.99 -6.13 18.05
N ASP A 72 8.54 -6.50 19.20
CA ASP A 72 7.83 -7.27 20.22
C ASP A 72 6.53 -6.59 20.66
N LEU A 73 6.57 -5.26 20.85
CA LEU A 73 5.38 -4.49 21.19
C LEU A 73 4.36 -4.52 20.05
N VAL A 74 4.77 -4.24 18.81
CA VAL A 74 3.87 -4.19 17.64
C VAL A 74 3.22 -5.56 17.36
N GLU A 75 3.97 -6.65 17.49
CA GLU A 75 3.48 -8.02 17.23
C GLU A 75 2.34 -8.44 18.16
N MET A 76 2.25 -7.86 19.36
CA MET A 76 1.13 -8.07 20.28
C MET A 76 -0.20 -7.57 19.69
N PHE A 77 -0.15 -6.47 18.94
CA PHE A 77 -1.33 -5.77 18.45
C PHE A 77 -1.70 -6.13 17.01
N ILE A 78 -0.72 -6.49 16.17
CA ILE A 78 -0.96 -6.75 14.72
C ILE A 78 -1.95 -7.88 14.43
N LYS A 79 -2.13 -8.81 15.38
CA LYS A 79 -3.11 -9.89 15.28
C LYS A 79 -4.56 -9.39 15.34
N ARG A 80 -4.79 -8.12 15.66
CA ARG A 80 -6.13 -7.54 15.79
C ARG A 80 -6.55 -6.85 14.48
N PRO A 81 -7.76 -7.13 13.96
CA PRO A 81 -8.21 -6.60 12.67
C PRO A 81 -8.49 -5.09 12.68
N PHE A 82 -8.45 -4.45 13.85
CA PHE A 82 -8.66 -3.01 14.04
C PHE A 82 -7.35 -2.24 14.29
N PHE A 83 -6.19 -2.92 14.28
CA PHE A 83 -4.88 -2.32 14.51
C PHE A 83 -4.24 -1.87 13.19
N MET A 84 -3.77 -0.62 13.17
CA MET A 84 -3.04 -0.02 12.06
C MET A 84 -1.66 0.46 12.55
N LEU A 85 -0.60 0.12 11.83
CA LEU A 85 0.71 0.70 12.02
C LEU A 85 0.98 1.74 10.92
N MET A 86 1.18 2.99 11.33
CA MET A 86 1.51 4.11 10.46
C MET A 86 2.97 4.50 10.68
N SER A 87 3.74 4.63 9.60
CA SER A 87 5.12 5.11 9.64
C SER A 87 5.20 6.52 9.07
N ILE A 88 5.77 7.44 9.84
CA ILE A 88 5.99 8.84 9.47
C ILE A 88 7.49 9.13 9.51
N ASP A 89 8.05 9.43 8.34
CA ASP A 89 9.42 9.94 8.21
C ASP A 89 9.41 11.35 7.62
N ALA A 90 10.56 12.00 7.57
CA ALA A 90 10.74 13.30 6.93
C ALA A 90 12.19 13.42 6.41
N PRO A 91 12.47 14.32 5.46
CA PRO A 91 13.83 14.55 5.00
C PRO A 91 14.77 14.85 6.18
N LEU A 92 15.95 14.21 6.17
CA LEU A 92 16.93 14.26 7.26
C LEU A 92 17.22 15.70 7.70
N TYR A 93 17.46 16.57 6.73
CA TYR A 93 17.78 17.98 6.96
C TYR A 93 16.61 18.74 7.61
N ASP A 94 15.38 18.55 7.13
CA ASP A 94 14.19 19.18 7.72
C ASP A 94 13.98 18.75 9.16
N ARG A 95 14.18 17.46 9.47
CA ARG A 95 14.11 16.95 10.84
C ARG A 95 15.18 17.57 11.72
N PHE A 96 16.40 17.75 11.21
CA PHE A 96 17.48 18.41 11.95
C PHE A 96 17.15 19.88 12.20
N GLN A 97 16.64 20.62 11.22
CA GLN A 97 16.18 21.99 11.41
C GLN A 97 15.04 22.10 12.43
N ARG A 98 14.07 21.17 12.39
CA ARG A 98 13.01 21.07 13.40
C ARG A 98 13.59 20.74 14.78
N TYR A 99 14.60 19.87 14.83
CA TYR A 99 15.30 19.53 16.07
C TYR A 99 15.98 20.76 16.68
N GLN A 100 16.79 21.48 15.89
CA GLN A 100 17.52 22.68 16.35
C GLN A 100 16.61 23.76 16.94
N LYS A 101 15.36 23.84 16.48
CA LYS A 101 14.35 24.76 17.03
C LYS A 101 13.84 24.33 18.42
N LEU A 102 13.80 23.02 18.68
CA LEU A 102 13.34 22.43 19.95
C LEU A 102 14.47 22.29 20.97
N SER A 103 15.65 21.89 20.50
CA SER A 103 16.85 21.64 21.29
C SER A 103 18.07 21.84 20.39
N ASN A 104 19.11 22.48 20.92
CA ASN A 104 20.34 22.76 20.18
C ASN A 104 21.57 22.08 20.81
N ASP A 105 21.36 20.88 21.35
CA ASP A 105 22.32 20.09 22.10
C ASP A 105 23.11 19.09 21.24
N LEU A 106 22.68 18.83 20.00
CA LEU A 106 23.36 17.93 19.07
C LEU A 106 23.78 18.69 17.82
N ASP A 107 24.98 18.39 17.33
CA ASP A 107 25.36 18.76 15.97
C ASP A 107 24.71 17.82 14.94
N ILE A 108 24.95 18.08 13.65
CA ILE A 108 24.37 17.28 12.57
C ILE A 108 24.94 15.85 12.55
N GLU A 109 26.20 15.66 12.94
CA GLU A 109 26.85 14.35 12.92
C GLU A 109 26.25 13.44 14.00
N ASP A 110 26.13 13.96 15.22
CA ASP A 110 25.49 13.28 16.34
C ASP A 110 24.00 13.00 16.06
N PHE A 111 23.30 13.94 15.42
CA PHE A 111 21.91 13.73 15.02
C PHE A 111 21.78 12.59 13.99
N VAL A 112 22.67 12.52 13.00
CA VAL A 112 22.72 11.44 12.01
C VAL A 112 23.04 10.10 12.68
N ARG A 113 24.05 10.05 13.56
CA ARG A 113 24.39 8.83 14.31
C ARG A 113 23.20 8.30 15.12
N GLN A 114 22.47 9.19 15.79
CA GLN A 114 21.26 8.80 16.54
C GLN A 114 20.13 8.32 15.62
N ASP A 115 19.92 8.95 14.46
CA ASP A 115 18.91 8.49 13.50
C ASP A 115 19.25 7.13 12.90
N ASP A 116 20.52 6.91 12.53
CA ASP A 116 20.99 5.63 12.02
C ASP A 116 20.83 4.52 13.06
N ALA A 117 21.21 4.80 14.32
CA ALA A 117 21.00 3.87 15.42
C ALA A 117 19.52 3.49 15.58
N ARG A 118 18.59 4.43 15.38
CA ARG A 118 17.14 4.20 15.47
C ARG A 118 16.56 3.49 14.25
N LYS A 119 17.02 3.81 13.04
CA LYS A 119 16.56 3.19 11.79
C LYS A 119 17.07 1.77 11.65
N PHE A 120 18.38 1.59 11.81
CA PHE A 120 19.07 0.33 11.52
C PHE A 120 19.31 -0.54 12.76
N GLY A 121 19.07 0.00 13.97
CA GLY A 121 19.30 -0.74 15.21
C GLY A 121 20.78 -1.00 15.52
N VAL A 122 21.67 -0.16 14.97
CA VAL A 122 23.11 -0.24 15.20
C VAL A 122 23.49 0.89 16.14
N ALA A 123 23.53 0.60 17.44
CA ALA A 123 24.22 1.46 18.40
C ALA A 123 25.60 0.84 18.67
N GLU A 124 26.65 1.45 18.13
CA GLU A 124 28.02 1.19 18.57
C GLU A 124 28.28 2.00 19.83
N PHE A 125 28.36 1.32 20.97
CA PHE A 125 28.87 1.90 22.21
C PHE A 125 30.02 1.02 22.68
N GLU A 126 31.23 1.59 22.76
CA GLU A 126 32.42 0.94 23.31
C GLU A 126 32.72 -0.46 22.72
N GLY A 127 32.55 -0.63 21.41
CA GLY A 127 32.88 -1.89 20.72
C GLY A 127 31.88 -3.04 20.92
N ARG A 128 30.72 -2.81 21.55
CA ARG A 128 29.62 -3.78 21.62
C ARG A 128 28.44 -3.32 20.76
N VAL A 129 28.13 -4.09 19.72
CA VAL A 129 26.93 -3.89 18.90
C VAL A 129 25.73 -4.46 19.66
N THR A 130 24.84 -3.59 20.13
CA THR A 130 23.54 -4.00 20.67
C THR A 130 22.46 -3.77 19.62
N ARG A 131 21.81 -4.85 19.17
CA ARG A 131 20.66 -4.77 18.23
C ARG A 131 19.40 -4.51 19.03
N ASN A 132 19.29 -3.32 19.60
CA ASN A 132 18.23 -3.08 20.56
C ASN A 132 16.89 -2.77 19.88
N PHE A 133 16.77 -1.88 18.90
CA PHE A 133 15.48 -1.61 18.23
C PHE A 133 15.73 -1.01 16.84
N SER A 134 15.02 -1.47 15.81
CA SER A 134 15.16 -0.95 14.44
C SER A 134 13.78 -0.62 13.85
N LEU A 135 13.59 0.61 13.39
CA LEU A 135 12.38 0.98 12.63
C LEU A 135 12.25 0.15 11.35
N ASN A 136 13.37 -0.23 10.71
CA ASN A 136 13.34 -1.09 9.53
C ASN A 136 12.80 -2.49 9.84
N ALA A 137 12.99 -2.99 11.05
CA ALA A 137 12.40 -4.27 11.46
C ALA A 137 10.86 -4.23 11.47
N LEU A 138 10.26 -3.05 11.61
CA LEU A 138 8.81 -2.85 11.59
C LEU A 138 8.25 -2.68 10.18
N ASP A 139 9.09 -2.56 9.15
CA ASP A 139 8.66 -2.16 7.81
C ASP A 139 7.65 -3.10 7.16
N GLN A 140 7.75 -4.40 7.43
CA GLN A 140 6.82 -5.41 6.89
C GLN A 140 5.42 -5.32 7.51
N HIS A 141 5.30 -4.64 8.64
CA HIS A 141 4.06 -4.48 9.39
C HIS A 141 3.37 -3.14 9.16
N VAL A 142 4.04 -2.20 8.48
CA VAL A 142 3.48 -0.85 8.23
C VAL A 142 2.36 -0.92 7.21
N ASN A 143 1.17 -0.48 7.60
CA ASN A 143 0.01 -0.35 6.73
C ASN A 143 0.08 0.92 5.87
N ILE A 144 0.44 2.05 6.49
CA ILE A 144 0.47 3.37 5.85
C ILE A 144 1.83 4.00 6.06
N ARG A 145 2.44 4.48 4.96
CA ARG A 145 3.70 5.22 4.97
C ARG A 145 3.46 6.64 4.52
N MET A 146 3.99 7.57 5.31
CA MET A 146 3.88 8.99 5.07
C MET A 146 5.26 9.64 5.18
N VAL A 147 5.53 10.58 4.28
CA VAL A 147 6.71 11.44 4.33
C VAL A 147 6.23 12.85 4.62
N ASN A 148 6.70 13.45 5.71
CA ASN A 148 6.40 14.81 6.10
C ASN A 148 7.49 15.78 5.60
N ASP A 149 7.37 16.15 4.34
CA ASP A 149 8.15 17.18 3.65
C ASP A 149 7.48 18.57 3.70
N PHE A 150 6.43 18.74 4.51
CA PHE A 150 5.71 20.01 4.61
C PHE A 150 6.45 21.01 5.48
N ALA A 151 6.54 22.25 4.99
CA ALA A 151 7.09 23.38 5.73
C ALA A 151 6.10 23.98 6.77
N LYS A 152 4.80 23.70 6.62
CA LYS A 152 3.73 24.25 7.46
C LYS A 152 2.82 23.14 7.99
N LEU A 153 2.29 23.36 9.19
CA LEU A 153 1.37 22.44 9.87
C LEU A 153 0.06 22.23 9.08
N SER A 154 -0.46 23.28 8.46
CA SER A 154 -1.67 23.19 7.62
C SER A 154 -1.50 22.25 6.44
N GLY A 155 -0.33 22.24 5.81
CA GLY A 155 0.00 21.31 4.72
C GLY A 155 0.04 19.86 5.21
N LEU A 156 0.65 19.65 6.38
CA LEU A 156 0.67 18.34 7.05
C LEU A 156 -0.74 17.83 7.35
N HIS A 157 -1.59 18.67 7.96
CA HIS A 157 -2.98 18.31 8.31
C HIS A 157 -3.82 18.02 7.06
N ALA A 158 -3.71 18.85 6.02
CA ALA A 158 -4.41 18.62 4.76
C ALA A 158 -3.98 17.29 4.12
N HIS A 159 -2.71 16.91 4.23
CA HIS A 159 -2.24 15.62 3.76
C HIS A 159 -2.78 14.46 4.59
N VAL A 160 -2.74 14.54 5.92
CA VAL A 160 -3.35 13.52 6.80
C VAL A 160 -4.84 13.34 6.50
N GLU A 161 -5.55 14.44 6.22
CA GLU A 161 -6.95 14.41 5.82
C GLU A 161 -7.15 13.70 4.48
N SER A 162 -6.28 13.97 3.50
CA SER A 162 -6.35 13.30 2.19
C SER A 162 -6.17 11.78 2.29
N ILE A 163 -5.32 11.29 3.20
CA ILE A 163 -5.09 9.84 3.39
C ILE A 163 -6.38 9.11 3.80
N ASP A 164 -7.33 9.81 4.43
CA ASP A 164 -8.56 9.25 4.97
C ASP A 164 -8.28 8.02 5.86
N LEU A 165 -7.55 8.24 6.96
CA LEU A 165 -7.10 7.18 7.88
C LEU A 165 -8.24 6.31 8.42
N LEU A 166 -9.47 6.84 8.44
CA LEU A 166 -10.66 6.12 8.92
C LEU A 166 -11.26 5.19 7.86
N ASN A 167 -10.76 5.21 6.62
CA ASN A 167 -11.21 4.31 5.59
C ASN A 167 -10.95 2.84 5.99
N PRO A 168 -11.99 2.00 6.11
CA PRO A 168 -11.83 0.61 6.52
C PRO A 168 -10.99 -0.22 5.53
N SER A 169 -10.84 0.22 4.27
CA SER A 169 -10.04 -0.47 3.26
C SER A 169 -8.57 -0.58 3.63
N HIS A 170 -8.06 0.34 4.47
CA HIS A 170 -6.67 0.33 4.94
C HIS A 170 -6.34 -0.88 5.83
N LEU A 171 -7.35 -1.42 6.52
CA LEU A 171 -7.21 -2.59 7.40
C LEU A 171 -7.78 -3.86 6.78
N ARG A 172 -8.85 -3.70 5.99
CA ARG A 172 -9.53 -4.81 5.34
C ARG A 172 -9.84 -4.42 3.91
N PRO A 173 -9.07 -4.91 2.92
CA PRO A 173 -9.34 -4.60 1.53
C PRO A 173 -10.76 -5.02 1.15
N ASP A 174 -11.43 -4.21 0.34
CA ASP A 174 -12.65 -4.62 -0.31
C ASP A 174 -12.39 -5.77 -1.29
N TRP A 175 -13.45 -6.36 -1.83
CA TRP A 175 -13.35 -7.52 -2.70
C TRP A 175 -12.58 -7.23 -3.99
N ASP A 176 -12.80 -6.08 -4.61
CA ASP A 176 -12.10 -5.75 -5.85
C ASP A 176 -10.61 -5.54 -5.59
N THR A 177 -10.26 -4.81 -4.53
CA THR A 177 -8.87 -4.65 -4.08
C THR A 177 -8.22 -5.99 -3.81
N TYR A 178 -8.88 -6.87 -3.04
CA TYR A 178 -8.37 -8.20 -2.72
C TYR A 178 -8.10 -9.04 -3.99
N PHE A 179 -9.07 -9.16 -4.89
CA PHE A 179 -8.91 -9.97 -6.10
C PHE A 179 -7.96 -9.35 -7.13
N MET A 180 -7.88 -8.03 -7.22
CA MET A 180 -6.90 -7.34 -8.07
C MET A 180 -5.47 -7.48 -7.54
N THR A 181 -5.27 -7.47 -6.21
CA THR A 181 -3.98 -7.78 -5.59
C THR A 181 -3.58 -9.23 -5.91
N LEU A 182 -4.51 -10.17 -5.81
CA LEU A 182 -4.26 -11.57 -6.18
C LEU A 182 -3.94 -11.75 -7.66
N ALA A 183 -4.63 -11.04 -8.56
CA ALA A 183 -4.33 -11.07 -9.99
C ALA A 183 -2.93 -10.51 -10.27
N SER A 184 -2.55 -9.43 -9.58
CA SER A 184 -1.21 -8.86 -9.67
C SER A 184 -0.14 -9.81 -9.12
N LEU A 185 -0.41 -10.51 -8.01
CA LEU A 185 0.48 -11.53 -7.45
C LEU A 185 0.64 -12.72 -8.42
N ALA A 186 -0.46 -13.23 -8.98
CA ALA A 186 -0.44 -14.31 -9.97
C ALA A 186 0.42 -13.94 -11.20
N SER A 187 0.36 -12.68 -11.64
CA SER A 187 1.15 -12.16 -12.76
C SER A 187 2.67 -12.30 -12.54
N GLN A 188 3.14 -12.36 -11.30
CA GLN A 188 4.56 -12.53 -10.99
C GLN A 188 5.09 -13.90 -11.40
N ARG A 189 4.21 -14.90 -11.60
CA ARG A 189 4.56 -16.21 -12.16
C ARG A 189 4.61 -16.25 -13.69
N SER A 190 4.24 -15.16 -14.36
CA SER A 190 4.33 -15.04 -15.82
C SER A 190 5.75 -15.32 -16.32
N ASN A 191 5.85 -16.19 -17.31
CA ASN A 191 7.10 -16.46 -18.00
C ASN A 191 7.22 -15.70 -19.34
N CYS A 192 6.22 -14.89 -19.70
CA CYS A 192 6.20 -14.16 -20.96
C CYS A 192 7.19 -12.98 -20.98
N MET A 193 7.95 -12.83 -22.06
CA MET A 193 8.93 -11.75 -22.23
C MET A 193 8.30 -10.39 -22.56
N LYS A 194 7.03 -10.33 -22.95
CA LYS A 194 6.38 -9.07 -23.37
C LYS A 194 5.73 -8.32 -22.21
N ARG A 195 4.94 -9.00 -21.38
CA ARG A 195 4.17 -8.43 -20.27
C ARG A 195 3.91 -9.49 -19.20
N ARG A 196 3.78 -9.06 -17.95
CA ARG A 196 3.34 -9.91 -16.83
C ARG A 196 1.86 -9.69 -16.57
N VAL A 197 1.04 -10.63 -17.02
CA VAL A 197 -0.42 -10.57 -16.90
C VAL A 197 -0.88 -11.68 -15.96
N GLY A 198 -1.80 -11.35 -15.07
CA GLY A 198 -2.44 -12.29 -14.15
C GLY A 198 -3.94 -12.05 -14.10
N ALA A 199 -4.69 -13.13 -13.95
CA ALA A 199 -6.15 -13.12 -13.91
C ALA A 199 -6.68 -14.06 -12.82
N ILE A 200 -7.76 -13.67 -12.16
CA ILE A 200 -8.47 -14.44 -11.14
C ILE A 200 -9.93 -14.52 -11.56
N LEU A 201 -10.45 -15.74 -11.70
CA LEU A 201 -11.86 -15.98 -11.90
C LEU A 201 -12.52 -16.23 -10.54
N VAL A 202 -13.58 -15.48 -10.26
CA VAL A 202 -14.26 -15.47 -8.96
C VAL A 202 -15.74 -15.77 -9.14
N ARG A 203 -16.30 -16.55 -8.22
CA ARG A 203 -17.75 -16.76 -8.08
C ARG A 203 -18.09 -16.80 -6.60
N ASP A 204 -19.16 -16.13 -6.18
CA ASP A 204 -19.58 -16.03 -4.77
C ASP A 204 -18.44 -15.62 -3.82
N LYS A 205 -17.61 -14.67 -4.26
CA LYS A 205 -16.41 -14.20 -3.52
C LYS A 205 -15.40 -15.33 -3.21
N ARG A 206 -15.42 -16.41 -3.98
CA ARG A 206 -14.44 -17.50 -3.94
C ARG A 206 -13.70 -17.61 -5.25
N ILE A 207 -12.40 -17.88 -5.16
CA ILE A 207 -11.56 -18.11 -6.33
C ILE A 207 -11.96 -19.43 -6.96
N VAL A 208 -12.34 -19.40 -8.23
CA VAL A 208 -12.63 -20.57 -9.06
C VAL A 208 -11.35 -21.03 -9.75
N ALA A 209 -10.59 -20.10 -10.33
CA ALA A 209 -9.36 -20.37 -11.03
C ALA A 209 -8.43 -19.16 -11.05
N THR A 210 -7.15 -19.43 -11.24
CA THR A 210 -6.06 -18.45 -11.36
C THR A 210 -5.35 -18.69 -12.68
N GLY A 211 -5.00 -17.63 -13.40
CA GLY A 211 -4.20 -17.68 -14.61
C GLY A 211 -3.10 -16.63 -14.62
N TYR A 212 -2.01 -16.94 -15.31
CA TYR A 212 -0.97 -16.00 -15.70
C TYR A 212 -0.54 -16.32 -17.13
N ASN A 213 0.00 -15.34 -17.85
CA ASN A 213 0.38 -15.56 -19.25
C ASN A 213 1.74 -16.26 -19.40
N GLY A 214 1.86 -17.14 -20.39
CA GLY A 214 3.07 -17.91 -20.64
C GLY A 214 2.89 -19.00 -21.71
N THR A 215 3.98 -19.71 -22.03
CA THR A 215 3.91 -20.85 -22.95
C THR A 215 3.06 -22.00 -22.36
N PRO A 216 2.46 -22.85 -23.22
CA PRO A 216 1.72 -24.03 -22.79
C PRO A 216 2.50 -24.97 -21.88
N ARG A 217 1.77 -25.77 -21.10
CA ARG A 217 2.35 -26.79 -20.21
C ARG A 217 3.26 -27.72 -21.01
N HIS A 218 4.36 -28.14 -20.39
CA HIS A 218 5.37 -29.05 -20.96
C HIS A 218 6.19 -28.48 -22.14
N LEU A 219 5.99 -27.22 -22.51
CA LEU A 219 6.89 -26.52 -23.42
C LEU A 219 7.91 -25.70 -22.63
N ARG A 220 9.04 -25.39 -23.27
CA ARG A 220 10.04 -24.45 -22.75
C ARG A 220 9.37 -23.12 -22.41
N ASN A 221 9.76 -22.50 -21.30
CA ASN A 221 9.16 -21.23 -20.89
C ASN A 221 9.48 -20.12 -21.90
N CYS A 222 8.62 -19.10 -22.03
CA CYS A 222 8.90 -18.00 -22.96
C CYS A 222 10.21 -17.27 -22.60
N ASN A 223 10.52 -17.05 -21.33
CA ASN A 223 11.77 -16.46 -20.85
C ASN A 223 13.01 -17.36 -21.00
N GLU A 224 12.82 -18.60 -21.42
CA GLU A 224 13.89 -19.54 -21.77
C GLU A 224 14.04 -19.66 -23.31
N GLY A 225 13.31 -18.85 -24.07
CA GLY A 225 13.29 -18.91 -25.54
C GLY A 225 12.18 -19.75 -26.15
N GLY A 226 11.19 -20.19 -25.36
CA GLY A 226 10.08 -21.05 -25.82
C GLY A 226 9.06 -20.37 -26.73
N CYS A 227 9.15 -19.07 -26.97
CA CYS A 227 8.29 -18.33 -27.89
C CYS A 227 9.13 -17.41 -28.80
N PRO A 228 9.37 -17.78 -30.07
CA PRO A 228 10.19 -16.99 -30.99
C PRO A 228 9.67 -15.56 -31.20
N LYS A 229 8.34 -15.39 -31.34
CA LYS A 229 7.70 -14.07 -31.52
C LYS A 229 7.91 -13.16 -30.30
N CYS A 230 7.83 -13.70 -29.08
CA CYS A 230 8.05 -12.91 -27.87
C CYS A 230 9.52 -12.54 -27.67
N ASN A 231 10.44 -13.45 -28.01
CA ASN A 231 11.88 -13.27 -27.85
C ASN A 231 12.53 -12.45 -28.97
N GLY A 232 11.76 -12.07 -30.00
CA GLY A 232 12.27 -11.25 -31.08
C GLY A 232 13.42 -11.91 -31.83
N VAL A 233 13.41 -13.24 -31.95
CA VAL A 233 14.38 -13.96 -32.79
C VAL A 233 14.16 -13.47 -34.22
N VAL A 234 15.08 -12.60 -34.63
CA VAL A 234 15.03 -11.81 -35.85
C VAL A 234 15.41 -12.69 -37.02
N ASP A 235 14.41 -13.14 -37.75
CA ASP A 235 14.54 -13.27 -39.19
C ASP A 235 13.51 -12.34 -39.83
N PHE A 236 13.81 -11.82 -41.02
CA PHE A 236 12.99 -10.89 -41.81
C PHE A 236 11.54 -11.37 -42.10
N LYS A 237 11.17 -12.57 -41.61
CA LYS A 237 9.82 -13.15 -41.61
C LYS A 237 9.10 -13.06 -40.25
N SER A 238 9.56 -12.23 -39.32
CA SER A 238 9.03 -12.16 -37.94
C SER A 238 7.53 -11.84 -37.85
N ASP A 239 6.92 -11.25 -38.88
CA ASP A 239 5.47 -11.01 -38.94
C ASP A 239 4.63 -12.27 -39.23
N LEU A 240 5.26 -13.36 -39.70
CA LEU A 240 4.60 -14.66 -39.89
C LEU A 240 4.65 -15.54 -38.63
N LEU A 241 5.48 -15.20 -37.64
CA LEU A 241 5.61 -15.98 -36.41
C LEU A 241 4.48 -15.63 -35.43
N GLU A 242 3.63 -16.60 -35.13
CA GLU A 242 2.59 -16.44 -34.12
C GLU A 242 3.15 -16.55 -32.69
N CYS A 243 2.55 -15.79 -31.77
CA CYS A 243 2.81 -15.95 -30.35
C CYS A 243 2.13 -17.23 -29.86
N VAL A 244 2.92 -18.16 -29.31
CA VAL A 244 2.40 -19.41 -28.72
C VAL A 244 1.99 -19.26 -27.25
N CYS A 245 2.25 -18.10 -26.64
CA CYS A 245 1.89 -17.86 -25.24
C CYS A 245 0.37 -17.75 -25.08
N LEU A 246 -0.16 -18.46 -24.09
CA LEU A 246 -1.52 -18.27 -23.59
C LEU A 246 -1.57 -17.02 -22.72
N HIS A 247 -2.68 -16.29 -22.82
CA HIS A 247 -2.99 -15.16 -21.97
C HIS A 247 -3.45 -15.61 -20.58
N ALA A 248 -3.43 -14.69 -19.61
CA ALA A 248 -3.79 -15.03 -18.23
C ALA A 248 -5.29 -15.38 -18.12
N GLU A 249 -6.12 -14.63 -18.82
CA GLU A 249 -7.57 -14.84 -18.92
C GLU A 249 -7.86 -16.21 -19.52
N GLU A 250 -7.15 -16.60 -20.58
CA GLU A 250 -7.28 -17.91 -21.20
C GLU A 250 -6.92 -19.03 -20.24
N ASN A 251 -5.78 -18.91 -19.54
CA ASN A 251 -5.37 -19.91 -18.56
C ASN A 251 -6.36 -20.03 -17.40
N ALA A 252 -6.92 -18.93 -16.90
CA ALA A 252 -7.94 -18.96 -15.86
C ALA A 252 -9.23 -19.65 -16.34
N LEU A 253 -9.69 -19.34 -17.56
CA LEU A 253 -10.89 -19.95 -18.14
C LEU A 253 -10.71 -21.43 -18.48
N LEU A 254 -9.55 -21.81 -19.04
CA LEU A 254 -9.22 -23.19 -19.37
C LEU A 254 -9.12 -24.05 -18.12
N GLU A 255 -8.50 -23.53 -17.06
CA GLU A 255 -8.43 -24.20 -15.77
C GLU A 255 -9.85 -24.38 -15.22
N ALA A 256 -10.65 -23.31 -15.14
CA ALA A 256 -12.02 -23.39 -14.62
C ALA A 256 -12.90 -24.38 -15.40
N GLY A 257 -12.85 -24.34 -16.73
CA GLY A 257 -13.84 -25.00 -17.57
C GLY A 257 -15.22 -24.34 -17.46
N ARG A 258 -16.10 -24.63 -18.43
CA ARG A 258 -17.41 -23.96 -18.54
C ARG A 258 -18.30 -24.17 -17.29
N GLU A 259 -18.31 -25.37 -16.73
CA GLU A 259 -19.17 -25.74 -15.61
C GLU A 259 -18.86 -24.93 -14.33
N ARG A 260 -17.58 -24.58 -14.11
CA ARG A 260 -17.19 -23.83 -12.93
C ARG A 260 -17.32 -22.31 -13.07
N VAL A 261 -17.44 -21.78 -14.29
CA VAL A 261 -17.64 -20.34 -14.51
C VAL A 261 -18.99 -19.91 -13.92
N GLY A 262 -20.08 -20.68 -14.06
CA GLY A 262 -21.33 -20.49 -13.32
C GLY A 262 -21.97 -19.08 -13.43
N GLU A 263 -23.10 -18.90 -12.74
CA GLU A 263 -23.81 -17.62 -12.74
C GLU A 263 -23.08 -16.58 -11.87
N GLY A 264 -23.08 -15.33 -12.32
CA GLY A 264 -22.50 -14.21 -11.58
C GLY A 264 -20.97 -14.18 -11.51
N ALA A 265 -20.25 -14.99 -12.30
CA ALA A 265 -18.80 -14.98 -12.29
C ALA A 265 -18.20 -13.62 -12.68
N VAL A 266 -17.12 -13.26 -11.99
CA VAL A 266 -16.34 -12.05 -12.20
C VAL A 266 -14.90 -12.44 -12.54
N LEU A 267 -14.36 -11.87 -13.61
CA LEU A 267 -12.95 -12.01 -13.96
C LEU A 267 -12.17 -10.75 -13.58
N TYR A 268 -11.22 -10.89 -12.67
CA TYR A 268 -10.27 -9.84 -12.31
C TYR A 268 -8.99 -10.03 -13.13
N CYS A 269 -8.51 -9.00 -13.82
CA CYS A 269 -7.27 -9.07 -14.60
C CYS A 269 -6.44 -7.81 -14.42
N ASN A 270 -5.13 -7.93 -14.22
CA ASN A 270 -4.28 -6.75 -14.06
C ASN A 270 -4.11 -5.92 -15.35
N THR A 271 -4.62 -6.41 -16.49
CA THR A 271 -4.60 -5.78 -17.81
C THR A 271 -5.97 -5.86 -18.46
N CYS A 272 -6.34 -4.89 -19.31
CA CYS A 272 -7.55 -4.99 -20.12
C CYS A 272 -7.47 -6.22 -21.05
N PRO A 273 -8.49 -7.10 -21.09
CA PRO A 273 -8.48 -8.24 -21.98
C PRO A 273 -8.37 -7.86 -23.46
N CYS A 274 -7.62 -8.64 -24.22
CA CYS A 274 -7.55 -8.47 -25.68
C CYS A 274 -8.84 -8.95 -26.35
N LEU A 275 -9.01 -8.65 -27.64
CA LEU A 275 -10.19 -9.07 -28.40
C LEU A 275 -10.41 -10.59 -28.37
N LYS A 276 -9.33 -11.38 -28.52
CA LYS A 276 -9.41 -12.86 -28.48
C LYS A 276 -9.86 -13.37 -27.10
N CYS A 277 -9.39 -12.77 -26.01
CA CYS A 277 -9.82 -13.11 -24.66
C CYS A 277 -11.26 -12.67 -24.40
N THR A 278 -11.64 -11.49 -24.89
CA THR A 278 -13.02 -10.95 -24.78
C THR A 278 -14.06 -11.94 -25.31
N VAL A 279 -13.85 -12.48 -26.50
CA VAL A 279 -14.75 -13.49 -27.09
C VAL A 279 -14.85 -14.74 -26.20
N LYS A 280 -13.73 -15.21 -25.65
CA LYS A 280 -13.70 -16.39 -24.76
C LYS A 280 -14.38 -16.14 -23.41
N ILE A 281 -14.20 -14.94 -22.84
CA ILE A 281 -14.84 -14.50 -21.60
C ILE A 281 -16.36 -14.47 -21.77
N ILE A 282 -16.84 -13.90 -22.87
CA ILE A 282 -18.27 -13.88 -23.21
C ILE A 282 -18.80 -15.32 -23.36
N GLN A 283 -18.12 -16.14 -24.17
CA GLN A 283 -18.56 -17.50 -24.47
C GLN A 283 -18.63 -18.41 -23.23
N THR A 284 -17.78 -18.16 -22.24
CA THR A 284 -17.73 -18.94 -20.99
C THR A 284 -18.79 -18.52 -19.97
N GLY A 285 -19.44 -17.38 -20.17
CA GLY A 285 -20.57 -16.92 -19.33
C GLY A 285 -20.20 -15.97 -18.19
N VAL A 286 -18.97 -15.43 -18.18
CA VAL A 286 -18.55 -14.40 -17.22
C VAL A 286 -19.47 -13.17 -17.33
N LYS A 287 -19.87 -12.60 -16.18
CA LYS A 287 -20.82 -11.48 -16.13
C LYS A 287 -20.19 -10.13 -15.87
N SER A 288 -19.03 -10.07 -15.22
CA SER A 288 -18.31 -8.83 -14.98
C SER A 288 -16.81 -9.04 -15.16
N VAL A 289 -16.14 -8.04 -15.72
CA VAL A 289 -14.67 -8.01 -15.89
C VAL A 289 -14.15 -6.77 -15.20
N VAL A 290 -13.23 -6.95 -14.27
CA VAL A 290 -12.56 -5.88 -13.53
C VAL A 290 -11.10 -5.85 -13.94
N TYR A 291 -10.61 -4.68 -14.35
CA TYR A 291 -9.21 -4.55 -14.77
C TYR A 291 -8.58 -3.21 -14.40
N ASN A 292 -7.25 -3.18 -14.35
CA ASN A 292 -6.51 -1.99 -13.91
C ASN A 292 -6.64 -0.81 -14.90
N LEU A 293 -6.86 0.40 -14.36
CA LEU A 293 -7.07 1.68 -15.06
C LEU A 293 -5.97 2.04 -16.06
N THR A 294 -4.73 1.57 -15.87
CA THR A 294 -3.57 1.94 -16.69
C THR A 294 -3.63 1.46 -18.15
N TYR A 295 -4.60 0.63 -18.52
CA TYR A 295 -4.74 0.10 -19.87
C TYR A 295 -5.95 0.68 -20.63
N LYS A 296 -5.67 1.19 -21.83
CA LYS A 296 -6.73 1.61 -22.77
C LYS A 296 -7.51 0.38 -23.25
N VAL A 297 -8.83 0.48 -23.16
CA VAL A 297 -9.72 -0.53 -23.76
C VAL A 297 -9.75 -0.31 -25.25
N ASP A 298 -9.57 -1.38 -25.99
CA ASP A 298 -9.84 -1.38 -27.42
C ASP A 298 -11.35 -1.22 -27.66
N ALA A 299 -11.74 -0.30 -28.54
CA ALA A 299 -13.14 0.04 -28.78
C ALA A 299 -13.96 -1.14 -29.33
N ALA A 300 -13.33 -2.13 -29.97
CA ALA A 300 -14.03 -3.34 -30.40
C ALA A 300 -14.33 -4.25 -29.21
N SER A 301 -13.38 -4.43 -28.29
CA SER A 301 -13.57 -5.25 -27.08
C SER A 301 -14.68 -4.68 -26.17
N ALA A 302 -14.71 -3.35 -25.97
CA ALA A 302 -15.79 -2.69 -25.20
C ALA A 302 -17.17 -2.89 -25.83
N ARG A 303 -17.26 -2.83 -27.17
CA ARG A 303 -18.51 -3.03 -27.91
C ARG A 303 -19.05 -4.45 -27.73
N LEU A 304 -18.18 -5.46 -27.84
CA LEU A 304 -18.59 -6.86 -27.66
C LEU A 304 -19.06 -7.16 -26.24
N PHE A 305 -18.36 -6.67 -25.21
CA PHE A 305 -18.82 -6.84 -23.83
C PHE A 305 -20.19 -6.21 -23.60
N LYS A 306 -20.42 -4.99 -24.13
CA LYS A 306 -21.72 -4.31 -24.05
C LYS A 306 -22.84 -5.09 -24.75
N GLU A 307 -22.59 -5.58 -25.95
CA GLU A 307 -23.55 -6.37 -26.73
C GLU A 307 -23.91 -7.69 -26.02
N ALA A 308 -22.93 -8.35 -25.40
CA ALA A 308 -23.11 -9.58 -24.65
C ALA A 308 -23.68 -9.40 -23.24
N GLY A 309 -23.91 -8.16 -22.79
CA GLY A 309 -24.37 -7.86 -21.43
C GLY A 309 -23.35 -8.22 -20.34
N VAL A 310 -22.05 -8.15 -20.65
CA VAL A 310 -20.95 -8.33 -19.69
C VAL A 310 -20.49 -6.95 -19.22
N GLU A 311 -20.52 -6.73 -17.91
CA GLU A 311 -20.08 -5.48 -17.32
C GLU A 311 -18.55 -5.36 -17.38
N LEU A 312 -18.05 -4.18 -17.78
CA LEU A 312 -16.62 -3.89 -17.82
C LEU A 312 -16.30 -2.75 -16.86
N ARG A 313 -15.59 -3.04 -15.76
CA ARG A 313 -15.24 -2.09 -14.71
C ARG A 313 -13.74 -1.82 -14.66
N ARG A 314 -13.38 -0.54 -14.52
CA ARG A 314 -12.01 -0.11 -14.26
C ARG A 314 -11.76 -0.07 -12.77
N PHE A 315 -10.66 -0.69 -12.34
CA PHE A 315 -10.14 -0.61 -10.99
C PHE A 315 -8.97 0.36 -10.95
N ASP A 316 -9.08 1.39 -10.14
CA ASP A 316 -7.99 2.31 -9.85
C ASP A 316 -7.32 1.91 -8.53
N PRO A 317 -6.07 1.40 -8.56
CA PRO A 317 -5.37 1.03 -7.33
C PRO A 317 -5.14 2.23 -6.39
N ASN A 318 -5.12 3.46 -6.91
CA ASN A 318 -4.83 4.67 -6.13
C ASN A 318 -6.03 5.18 -5.32
N VAL A 319 -7.24 4.69 -5.58
CA VAL A 319 -8.43 5.04 -4.78
C VAL A 319 -8.35 4.41 -3.38
N THR A 320 -7.67 3.26 -3.25
CA THR A 320 -7.41 2.57 -1.97
C THR A 320 -6.04 2.89 -1.36
N SER A 321 -5.06 3.26 -2.18
CA SER A 321 -3.77 3.76 -1.71
C SER A 321 -3.55 5.17 -2.25
N GLN A 322 -4.11 6.18 -1.58
CA GLN A 322 -3.81 7.57 -1.92
C GLN A 322 -2.32 7.85 -1.67
N ARG A 323 -1.48 7.60 -2.68
CA ARG A 323 -0.34 8.47 -2.94
C ARG A 323 -0.91 9.63 -3.74
N PRO A 324 -0.81 10.89 -3.27
CA PRO A 324 -1.11 12.01 -4.13
C PRO A 324 -0.22 11.87 -5.36
N SER A 325 -0.83 11.87 -6.55
CA SER A 325 -0.11 12.27 -7.75
C SER A 325 0.56 13.59 -7.41
N ARG A 326 1.90 13.67 -7.58
CA ARG A 326 2.60 14.96 -7.63
C ARG A 326 1.71 15.89 -8.44
N LEU A 327 1.20 16.95 -7.81
CA LEU A 327 0.68 18.08 -8.58
C LEU A 327 1.78 18.37 -9.61
N GLU A 328 1.45 18.23 -10.89
CA GLU A 328 2.30 18.75 -11.94
C GLU A 328 2.45 20.23 -11.63
N SER A 329 3.64 20.60 -11.15
CA SER A 329 3.99 21.97 -10.87
C SER A 329 3.99 22.70 -12.21
N HIS A 330 2.87 23.36 -12.51
CA HIS A 330 2.93 24.54 -13.35
C HIS A 330 3.93 25.49 -12.68
N LEU A 331 5.07 25.65 -13.36
CA LEU A 331 6.10 26.62 -13.05
C LEU A 331 5.50 28.02 -13.23
N ASP A 332 4.94 28.56 -12.16
CA ASP A 332 4.82 30.00 -12.01
C ASP A 332 6.03 30.47 -11.21
N LEU A 333 7.04 30.89 -11.97
CA LEU A 333 8.14 31.72 -11.49
C LEU A 333 7.54 33.08 -11.14
N ASP A 334 7.24 33.32 -9.87
CA ASP A 334 7.30 34.68 -9.34
C ASP A 334 7.82 34.68 -7.91
N GLY A 335 9.00 35.29 -7.78
CA GLY A 335 9.70 35.44 -6.53
C GLY A 335 8.97 36.44 -5.63
N SER A 336 8.58 36.01 -4.44
CA SER A 336 8.57 36.89 -3.29
C SER A 336 8.88 36.09 -2.02
N MET A 337 10.04 36.39 -1.46
CA MET A 337 10.39 36.10 -0.07
C MET A 337 9.34 36.77 0.82
N PHE A 338 8.55 35.97 1.54
CA PHE A 338 7.79 36.47 2.67
C PHE A 338 8.03 35.60 3.90
N ASP A 339 8.57 36.30 4.89
CA ASP A 339 8.97 35.93 6.24
C ASP A 339 7.78 35.43 7.06
N ALA A 340 7.93 34.34 7.82
CA ALA A 340 6.91 33.83 8.74
C ALA A 340 7.52 33.15 9.97
N THR A 341 6.93 33.46 11.13
CA THR A 341 7.51 33.38 12.49
C THR A 341 7.33 32.03 13.22
N PRO A 342 8.08 31.78 14.32
CA PRO A 342 8.46 30.45 14.83
C PRO A 342 7.43 29.59 15.62
N LYS A 343 6.13 29.89 15.65
CA LYS A 343 5.20 29.32 16.66
C LYS A 343 4.53 27.98 16.33
N GLU A 344 4.78 27.36 15.18
CA GLU A 344 3.92 26.27 14.67
C GLU A 344 4.41 24.82 14.89
N TRP A 345 5.51 24.59 15.62
CA TRP A 345 6.18 23.26 15.69
C TRP A 345 6.37 22.70 17.10
N ASN A 346 5.51 23.06 18.05
CA ASN A 346 5.56 22.51 19.40
C ASN A 346 4.88 21.15 19.50
#